data_AF-A0A832I7T5-F1
#
_entry.id   AF-A0A832I7T5-F1
#
_cell.length_a   1.000
_cell.length_b   1.000
_cell.length_c   1.000
_cell.angle_alpha   90.00
_cell.angle_beta   90.00
_cell.angle_gamma   90.00
#
_symmetry.space_group_name_H-M   'P 1'
#
loop_
_entity.id
_entity.type
_entity.pdbx_description
1 polymer ?
#
loop_
_entity_poly.entity_id
_entity_poly.type
_entity_poly.pdbx_seq_one_letter_code
_entity_poly.pdbx_strand_id
1 'polypeptide(L)'
;MVGFSDKINDPMYENYRKKARKWSFLFAIILAVVAIVGFVVYGEISGQIKMPHSLFYGLGIGALFIVIALLQEVKRKTDTTWDGVVVDKKILQKTERVRYGNKVKTVPYTLYVIKVKRDDGKIFTHSVRENRSIFDYYQVGDRVRHHKGFSYYEKYDKSKDSKILCVACLTFNDIHDDFCKKCKVPLLK
;
A
#
# COMPACT_ATOMS: atom_id res chain seq x y z
N MET A 1 17.95 -20.77 2.61
CA MET A 1 18.46 -19.43 2.24
C MET A 1 18.36 -18.56 3.48
N VAL A 2 19.49 -18.14 4.01
CA VAL A 2 19.61 -17.31 5.22
C VAL A 2 20.37 -16.05 4.82
N GLY A 3 19.79 -14.88 5.08
CA GLY A 3 20.33 -13.61 4.62
C GLY A 3 19.27 -12.72 3.97
N PHE A 4 19.55 -11.42 3.94
CA PHE A 4 18.80 -10.51 3.08
C PHE A 4 19.33 -10.59 1.66
N SER A 5 18.42 -10.56 0.69
CA SER A 5 18.72 -10.75 -0.73
C SER A 5 19.23 -9.46 -1.36
N ASP A 6 20.36 -9.52 -2.06
CA ASP A 6 20.90 -8.39 -2.82
C ASP A 6 20.08 -8.07 -4.08
N LYS A 7 19.14 -8.96 -4.45
CA LYS A 7 18.21 -8.81 -5.58
C LYS A 7 17.32 -7.57 -5.46
N ILE A 8 17.22 -6.93 -4.30
CA ILE A 8 16.52 -5.64 -4.17
C ILE A 8 17.14 -4.54 -5.04
N ASN A 9 18.44 -4.66 -5.34
CA ASN A 9 19.18 -3.73 -6.18
C ASN A 9 18.96 -3.98 -7.69
N ASP A 10 18.18 -5.01 -8.04
CA ASP A 10 17.86 -5.30 -9.44
C ASP A 10 17.07 -4.13 -10.08
N PRO A 11 17.41 -3.72 -11.31
CA PRO A 11 16.71 -2.65 -12.03
C PRO A 11 15.19 -2.84 -12.13
N MET A 12 14.68 -4.08 -12.07
CA MET A 12 13.25 -4.37 -12.06
C MET A 12 12.54 -3.77 -10.85
N TYR A 13 13.17 -3.72 -9.68
CA TYR A 13 12.61 -3.07 -8.49
C TYR A 13 12.56 -1.56 -8.64
N GLU A 14 13.59 -0.96 -9.24
CA GLU A 14 13.59 0.47 -9.52
C GLU A 14 12.51 0.84 -10.56
N ASN A 15 12.40 0.04 -11.61
CA ASN A 15 11.36 0.19 -12.64
C ASN A 15 9.96 0.04 -12.06
N TYR A 16 9.76 -0.89 -11.12
CA TYR A 16 8.49 -1.03 -10.41
C TYR A 16 8.14 0.23 -9.61
N ARG A 17 9.09 0.78 -8.83
CA ARG A 17 8.89 2.04 -8.09
C ARG A 17 8.59 3.22 -9.02
N LYS A 18 9.34 3.34 -10.13
CA LYS A 18 9.13 4.39 -11.15
C LYS A 18 7.75 4.29 -11.78
N LYS A 19 7.31 3.09 -12.17
CA LYS A 19 5.96 2.85 -12.72
C LYS A 19 4.89 3.23 -11.70
N ALA A 20 5.00 2.76 -10.46
CA ALA A 20 4.04 3.08 -9.40
C ALA A 20 3.93 4.60 -9.12
N ARG A 21 5.04 5.34 -9.21
CA ARG A 21 5.03 6.82 -9.13
C ARG A 21 4.33 7.44 -10.34
N LYS A 22 4.73 7.07 -11.56
CA LYS A 22 4.16 7.61 -12.81
C LYS A 22 2.64 7.41 -12.86
N TRP A 23 2.17 6.20 -12.55
CA TRP A 23 0.74 5.89 -12.53
C TRP A 23 -0.02 6.69 -11.48
N SER A 24 0.54 6.88 -10.29
CA SER A 24 -0.07 7.71 -9.24
C SER A 24 -0.28 9.16 -9.69
N PHE A 25 0.71 9.75 -10.38
CA PHE A 25 0.63 11.13 -10.86
C PHE A 25 -0.30 11.28 -12.06
N LEU A 26 -0.20 10.35 -13.03
CA LEU A 26 -1.09 10.32 -14.19
C LEU A 26 -2.56 10.21 -13.77
N PHE A 27 -2.87 9.34 -12.81
CA PHE A 27 -4.21 9.17 -12.29
C PHE A 27 -4.74 10.45 -11.62
N ALA A 28 -3.91 11.13 -10.84
CA ALA A 28 -4.28 12.39 -10.22
C ALA A 28 -4.56 13.50 -11.25
N ILE A 29 -3.76 13.60 -12.31
CA ILE A 29 -4.01 14.55 -13.41
C ILE A 29 -5.32 14.25 -14.11
N ILE A 30 -5.58 12.98 -14.46
CA ILE A 30 -6.83 12.58 -15.13
C ILE A 30 -8.03 12.97 -14.26
N LEU A 31 -8.01 12.65 -12.97
CA LEU A 31 -9.08 13.03 -12.05
C LEU A 31 -9.26 14.54 -11.93
N ALA A 32 -8.17 15.31 -11.93
CA ALA A 32 -8.24 16.77 -11.90
C ALA A 32 -8.90 17.34 -13.15
N VAL A 33 -8.53 16.86 -14.35
CA VAL A 33 -9.16 17.27 -15.61
C VAL A 33 -10.64 16.90 -15.64
N VAL A 34 -10.99 15.66 -15.23
CA VAL A 34 -12.38 15.20 -15.15
C VAL A 34 -13.19 16.06 -14.19
N ALA A 35 -12.63 16.44 -13.04
CA ALA A 35 -13.32 17.35 -12.10
C ALA A 35 -13.56 18.72 -12.74
N ILE A 36 -12.55 19.34 -13.34
CA ILE A 36 -12.68 20.68 -13.94
C ILE A 36 -13.74 20.68 -15.05
N VAL A 37 -13.64 19.75 -16.01
CA VAL A 37 -14.59 19.65 -17.12
C VAL A 37 -15.99 19.28 -16.62
N GLY A 38 -16.07 18.32 -15.70
CA GLY A 38 -17.34 17.85 -15.16
C GLY A 38 -18.13 18.94 -14.44
N PHE A 39 -17.46 19.77 -13.63
CA PHE A 39 -18.13 20.88 -12.94
C PHE A 39 -18.58 21.99 -13.90
N VAL A 40 -17.78 22.32 -14.93
CA VAL A 40 -18.17 23.32 -15.94
C VAL A 40 -19.39 22.84 -16.72
N VAL A 41 -19.37 21.61 -17.24
CA VAL A 41 -20.48 21.02 -17.99
C VAL A 41 -21.73 20.89 -17.11
N TYR A 42 -21.59 20.44 -15.87
CA TYR A 42 -22.70 20.36 -14.93
C TYR A 42 -23.30 21.73 -14.63
N GLY A 43 -22.46 22.75 -14.44
CA GLY A 43 -22.90 24.12 -14.20
C GLY A 43 -23.76 24.67 -15.34
N GLU A 44 -23.33 24.41 -16.58
CA GLU A 44 -24.05 24.86 -17.79
C GLU A 44 -25.39 24.13 -17.97
N ILE A 45 -25.41 22.80 -17.80
CA ILE A 45 -26.62 22.00 -18.00
C ILE A 45 -27.64 22.22 -16.87
N SER A 46 -27.18 22.24 -15.62
CA SER A 46 -28.09 22.32 -14.47
C SER A 46 -28.56 23.73 -14.15
N GLY A 47 -27.80 24.75 -14.56
CA GLY A 47 -28.01 26.15 -14.18
C GLY A 47 -27.86 26.44 -12.69
N GLN A 48 -27.56 25.43 -11.85
CA GLN A 48 -27.45 25.57 -10.40
C GLN A 48 -26.16 26.25 -9.97
N ILE A 49 -25.08 26.04 -10.72
CA ILE A 49 -23.77 26.62 -10.45
C ILE A 49 -23.30 27.34 -11.71
N LYS A 50 -23.58 28.65 -11.78
CA LYS A 50 -23.23 29.48 -12.93
C LYS A 50 -21.71 29.71 -13.00
N MET A 51 -21.21 29.94 -14.22
CA MET A 51 -19.86 30.46 -14.41
C MET A 51 -19.75 31.87 -13.78
N PRO A 52 -18.62 32.20 -13.11
CA PRO A 52 -17.36 31.44 -13.00
C PRO A 52 -17.29 30.45 -11.81
N HIS A 53 -18.34 30.34 -10.99
CA HIS A 53 -18.27 29.53 -9.77
C HIS A 53 -18.08 28.03 -10.03
N SER A 54 -18.70 27.48 -11.08
CA SER A 54 -18.52 26.07 -11.47
C SER A 54 -17.07 25.75 -11.80
N LEU A 55 -16.38 26.64 -12.50
CA LEU A 55 -14.94 26.54 -12.74
C LEU A 55 -14.14 26.53 -11.43
N PHE A 56 -14.44 27.42 -10.48
CA PHE A 56 -13.73 27.46 -9.20
C PHE A 56 -13.90 26.18 -8.38
N TYR A 57 -15.09 25.57 -8.37
CA TYR A 57 -15.30 24.27 -7.72
C TYR A 57 -14.47 23.16 -8.39
N GLY A 58 -14.50 23.11 -9.72
CA GLY A 58 -13.69 22.16 -10.50
C GLY A 58 -12.20 22.31 -10.24
N LEU A 59 -11.68 23.54 -10.22
CA LEU A 59 -10.29 23.84 -9.90
C LEU A 59 -9.93 23.48 -8.46
N GLY A 60 -10.81 23.78 -7.50
CA GLY A 60 -10.59 23.45 -6.09
C GLY A 60 -10.45 21.94 -5.87
N ILE A 61 -11.37 21.15 -6.42
CA ILE A 61 -11.32 19.68 -6.32
C ILE A 61 -10.16 19.11 -7.14
N GLY A 62 -9.91 19.65 -8.33
CA GLY A 62 -8.78 19.23 -9.16
C GLY A 62 -7.43 19.47 -8.46
N ALA A 63 -7.25 20.65 -7.86
CA ALA A 63 -6.07 20.99 -7.08
C ALA A 63 -5.87 20.04 -5.89
N LEU A 64 -6.95 19.63 -5.21
CA LEU A 64 -6.87 18.66 -4.12
C LEU A 64 -6.24 17.33 -4.57
N PHE A 65 -6.61 16.80 -5.74
CA PHE A 65 -6.01 15.57 -6.27
C PHE A 65 -4.50 15.73 -6.51
N ILE A 66 -4.08 16.87 -7.07
CA ILE A 66 -2.66 17.16 -7.30
C ILE A 66 -1.90 17.30 -5.98
N VAL A 67 -2.45 18.02 -5.01
CA VAL A 67 -1.86 18.17 -3.67
C VAL A 67 -1.68 16.81 -3.00
N ILE A 68 -2.70 15.94 -3.03
CA ILE A 68 -2.62 14.59 -2.49
C ILE A 68 -1.50 13.79 -3.17
N ALA A 69 -1.37 13.86 -4.50
CA ALA A 69 -0.30 13.19 -5.23
C ALA A 69 1.10 13.69 -4.84
N LEU A 70 1.26 15.00 -4.64
CA LEU A 70 2.52 15.61 -4.17
C LEU A 70 2.87 15.17 -2.75
N LEU A 71 1.90 15.18 -1.83
CA LEU A 71 2.10 14.73 -0.45
C LEU A 71 2.49 13.24 -0.38
N GLN A 72 1.89 12.40 -1.24
CA GLN A 72 2.27 11.00 -1.34
C GLN A 72 3.73 10.84 -1.81
N GLU A 73 4.18 11.65 -2.76
CA GLU A 73 5.58 11.61 -3.23
C GLU A 73 6.55 12.07 -2.15
N VAL A 74 6.23 13.12 -1.38
CA VAL A 74 7.04 13.56 -0.24
C VAL A 74 7.19 12.43 0.79
N LYS A 75 6.07 11.78 1.16
CA LYS A 75 6.09 10.64 2.09
C LYS A 75 6.98 9.49 1.59
N ARG A 76 6.93 9.18 0.28
CA ARG A 76 7.79 8.13 -0.33
C ARG A 76 9.27 8.52 -0.31
N LYS A 77 9.61 9.80 -0.45
CA LYS A 77 11.00 10.28 -0.39
C LYS A 77 11.60 10.12 1.01
N THR A 78 10.81 10.36 2.06
CA THR A 78 11.20 10.21 3.47
C THR A 78 11.28 8.75 3.92
N ASP A 79 10.79 7.81 3.12
CA ASP A 79 10.92 6.39 3.42
C ASP A 79 12.38 5.94 3.27
N THR A 80 12.82 5.05 4.16
CA THR A 80 14.20 4.57 4.24
C THR A 80 14.20 3.06 4.41
N THR A 81 15.26 2.40 3.96
CA THR A 81 15.48 0.98 4.25
C THR A 81 15.94 0.85 5.71
N TRP A 82 15.39 -0.12 6.44
CA TRP A 82 15.73 -0.36 7.83
C TRP A 82 15.45 -1.80 8.23
N ASP A 83 16.12 -2.26 9.28
CA ASP A 83 15.97 -3.62 9.81
C ASP A 83 15.24 -3.60 11.15
N GLY A 84 14.63 -4.73 11.48
CA GLY A 84 13.87 -4.89 12.72
C GLY A 84 13.49 -6.34 12.99
N VAL A 85 12.64 -6.52 13.99
CA VAL A 85 12.17 -7.84 14.43
C VAL A 85 10.66 -7.80 14.63
N VAL A 86 9.98 -8.87 14.23
CA VAL A 86 8.56 -9.07 14.55
C VAL A 86 8.45 -9.35 16.05
N VAL A 87 7.82 -8.45 16.80
CA VAL A 87 7.79 -8.52 18.28
C VAL A 87 6.46 -8.97 18.85
N ASP A 88 5.37 -8.84 18.09
CA ASP A 88 4.03 -9.12 18.59
C ASP A 88 3.08 -9.39 17.43
N LYS A 89 2.12 -10.29 17.65
CA LYS A 89 1.07 -10.67 16.72
C LYS A 89 -0.23 -10.81 17.48
N LYS A 90 -1.29 -10.16 17.01
CA LYS A 90 -2.61 -10.20 17.66
C LYS A 90 -3.71 -10.52 16.65
N ILE A 91 -4.70 -11.29 17.11
CA ILE A 91 -5.95 -11.53 16.40
C ILE A 91 -7.03 -10.81 17.22
N LEU A 92 -7.62 -9.76 16.65
CA LEU A 92 -8.64 -8.96 17.32
C LEU A 92 -9.99 -9.18 16.67
N GLN A 93 -11.02 -9.49 17.45
CA GLN A 93 -12.40 -9.43 16.97
C GLN A 93 -12.91 -8.00 17.13
N LYS A 94 -13.36 -7.41 16.03
CA LYS A 94 -13.92 -6.06 15.98
C LYS A 94 -15.30 -6.08 15.37
N THR A 95 -16.04 -4.99 15.54
CA THR A 95 -17.34 -4.80 14.93
C THR A 95 -17.36 -3.50 14.13
N GLU A 96 -18.16 -3.46 13.07
CA GLU A 96 -18.41 -2.27 12.27
C GLU A 96 -19.89 -2.09 12.04
N ARG A 97 -20.35 -0.83 12.02
CA ARG A 97 -21.74 -0.50 11.70
C ARG A 97 -21.85 -0.29 10.20
N VAL A 98 -22.52 -1.22 9.51
CA VAL A 98 -22.74 -1.18 8.07
C VAL A 98 -24.19 -0.79 7.80
N ARG A 99 -24.39 0.22 6.95
CA ARG A 99 -25.72 0.63 6.50
C ARG A 99 -26.13 -0.21 5.28
N TYR A 100 -27.26 -0.90 5.40
CA TYR A 100 -27.92 -1.63 4.32
C TYR A 100 -29.29 -0.96 4.07
N GLY A 101 -29.35 -0.07 3.08
CA GLY A 101 -30.52 0.77 2.83
C GLY A 101 -30.84 1.64 4.06
N ASN A 102 -32.06 1.52 4.58
CA ASN A 102 -32.52 2.25 5.77
C ASN A 102 -32.15 1.56 7.10
N LYS A 103 -31.50 0.38 7.08
CA LYS A 103 -31.14 -0.37 8.29
C LYS A 103 -29.65 -0.27 8.58
N VAL A 104 -29.28 -0.10 9.85
CA VAL A 104 -27.88 -0.18 10.31
C VAL A 104 -27.69 -1.52 11.01
N LYS A 105 -26.74 -2.32 10.52
CA LYS A 105 -26.36 -3.60 11.13
C LYS A 105 -24.96 -3.51 11.70
N THR A 106 -24.73 -4.12 12.86
CA THR A 106 -23.38 -4.32 13.41
C THR A 106 -22.86 -5.65 12.90
N VAL A 107 -21.75 -5.62 12.17
CA VAL A 107 -21.12 -6.81 11.56
C VAL A 107 -19.77 -7.05 12.22
N PRO A 108 -19.49 -8.25 12.74
CA PRO A 108 -18.17 -8.59 13.27
C PRO A 108 -17.17 -8.82 12.14
N TYR A 109 -15.90 -8.52 12.39
CA TYR A 109 -14.79 -8.86 11.51
C TYR A 109 -13.54 -9.16 12.33
N THR A 110 -12.67 -10.02 11.80
CA THR A 110 -11.38 -10.34 12.41
C THR A 110 -10.29 -9.42 11.85
N LEU A 111 -9.49 -8.83 12.74
CA LEU A 111 -8.34 -8.00 12.41
C LEU A 111 -7.06 -8.72 12.84
N TYR A 112 -6.24 -9.10 11.87
CA TYR A 112 -4.92 -9.68 12.09
C TYR A 112 -3.89 -8.58 12.17
N VAL A 113 -3.15 -8.51 13.27
CA VAL A 113 -2.20 -7.44 13.57
C VAL A 113 -0.80 -8.02 13.74
N ILE A 114 0.19 -7.39 13.10
CA ILE A 114 1.61 -7.71 13.25
C ILE A 114 2.32 -6.42 13.69
N LYS A 115 3.19 -6.51 14.70
CA LYS A 115 4.06 -5.41 15.11
C LYS A 115 5.51 -5.74 14.84
N VAL A 116 6.20 -4.81 14.22
CA VAL A 116 7.63 -4.89 13.93
C VAL A 116 8.34 -3.77 14.64
N LYS A 117 9.31 -4.12 15.48
CA LYS A 117 10.19 -3.17 16.16
C LYS A 117 11.42 -2.98 15.30
N ARG A 118 11.61 -1.76 14.79
CA ARG A 118 12.85 -1.34 14.14
C ARG A 118 13.99 -1.33 15.15
N ASP A 119 15.22 -1.45 14.67
CA ASP A 119 16.42 -1.52 15.53
C ASP A 119 16.58 -0.32 16.48
N ASP A 120 16.14 0.86 16.07
CA ASP A 120 16.13 2.07 16.91
C ASP A 120 14.98 2.11 17.95
N GLY A 121 14.19 1.04 18.03
CA GLY A 121 13.09 0.91 18.97
C GLY A 121 11.72 1.32 18.44
N LYS A 122 11.62 1.97 17.28
CA LYS A 122 10.33 2.40 16.72
C LYS A 122 9.45 1.20 16.35
N ILE A 123 8.19 1.21 16.76
CA ILE A 123 7.23 0.14 16.47
C ILE A 123 6.34 0.51 15.29
N PHE A 124 6.30 -0.38 14.30
CA PHE A 124 5.40 -0.32 13.16
C PHE A 124 4.31 -1.37 13.33
N THR A 125 3.05 -0.95 13.17
CA THR A 125 1.89 -1.85 13.28
C THR A 125 1.24 -2.00 11.92
N HIS A 126 1.14 -3.25 11.46
CA HIS A 126 0.37 -3.62 10.27
C HIS A 126 -0.87 -4.37 10.68
N SER A 127 -1.99 -4.05 10.06
CA SER A 127 -3.24 -4.73 10.35
C SER A 127 -3.99 -5.03 9.06
N VAL A 128 -4.46 -6.26 8.93
CA VAL A 128 -5.19 -6.76 7.77
C VAL A 128 -6.53 -7.33 8.24
N ARG A 129 -7.61 -6.84 7.66
CA ARG A 129 -8.97 -7.33 7.92
C ARG A 129 -9.19 -8.63 7.15
N GLU A 130 -9.68 -9.66 7.84
CA GLU A 130 -10.20 -10.94 7.30
C GLU A 130 -9.25 -11.75 6.39
N ASN A 131 -8.04 -11.27 6.13
CA ASN A 131 -7.03 -11.97 5.36
C ASN A 131 -5.82 -12.28 6.24
N ARG A 132 -5.67 -13.57 6.54
CA ARG A 132 -4.64 -14.10 7.44
C ARG A 132 -3.29 -14.37 6.74
N SER A 133 -3.24 -14.35 5.40
CA SER A 133 -2.08 -14.86 4.64
C SER A 133 -0.75 -14.22 5.06
N ILE A 134 -0.70 -12.90 5.17
CA ILE A 134 0.50 -12.17 5.60
C ILE A 134 0.76 -12.37 7.09
N PHE A 135 -0.30 -12.46 7.90
CA PHE A 135 -0.20 -12.75 9.32
C PHE A 135 0.44 -14.12 9.58
N ASP A 136 0.10 -15.15 8.80
CA ASP A 136 0.68 -16.49 8.96
C ASP A 136 2.12 -16.59 8.46
N TYR A 137 2.50 -15.75 7.49
CA TYR A 137 3.83 -15.77 6.89
C TYR A 137 4.95 -15.35 7.87
N TYR A 138 4.69 -14.34 8.70
CA TYR A 138 5.65 -13.87 9.69
C TYR A 138 5.44 -14.56 11.04
N GLN A 139 6.53 -14.86 11.73
CA GLN A 139 6.53 -15.37 13.11
C GLN A 139 7.14 -14.34 14.06
N VAL A 140 6.73 -14.36 15.32
CA VAL A 140 7.39 -13.55 16.35
C VAL A 140 8.84 -14.03 16.48
N GLY A 141 9.78 -13.08 16.51
CA GLY A 141 11.22 -13.35 16.47
C GLY A 141 11.83 -13.29 15.08
N ASP A 142 11.03 -13.25 14.00
CA ASP A 142 11.57 -13.10 12.65
C ASP A 142 12.36 -11.79 12.53
N ARG A 143 13.63 -11.91 12.15
CA ARG A 143 14.45 -10.78 11.68
C ARG A 143 13.96 -10.38 10.30
N VAL A 144 13.69 -9.10 10.11
CA VAL A 144 13.07 -8.58 8.88
C VAL A 144 13.73 -7.28 8.40
N ARG A 145 13.66 -7.02 7.10
CA ARG A 145 14.12 -5.79 6.45
C ARG A 145 12.99 -5.11 5.72
N HIS A 146 12.76 -3.84 6.04
CA HIS A 146 11.94 -2.94 5.25
C HIS A 146 12.77 -2.37 4.12
N HIS A 147 12.26 -2.47 2.90
CA HIS A 147 12.91 -1.90 1.71
C HIS A 147 12.19 -0.61 1.31
N LYS A 148 12.96 0.46 1.12
CA LYS A 148 12.42 1.77 0.70
C LYS A 148 11.44 1.64 -0.47
N GLY A 149 10.25 2.20 -0.30
CA GLY A 149 9.18 2.24 -1.29
C GLY A 149 8.23 1.05 -1.27
N PHE A 150 8.40 0.11 -0.32
CA PHE A 150 7.53 -1.06 -0.15
C PHE A 150 6.87 -1.07 1.22
N SER A 151 5.74 -1.78 1.35
CA SER A 151 4.91 -1.72 2.57
C SER A 151 5.19 -2.83 3.57
N TYR A 152 5.68 -3.98 3.11
CA TYR A 152 5.96 -5.15 3.91
C TYR A 152 7.43 -5.57 3.77
N TYR A 153 7.81 -6.52 4.60
CA TYR A 153 9.20 -6.82 4.89
C TYR A 153 9.72 -8.03 4.14
N GLU A 154 11.03 -8.06 3.95
CA GLU A 154 11.75 -9.28 3.63
C GLU A 154 12.12 -10.01 4.94
N LYS A 155 11.91 -11.32 5.03
CA LYS A 155 12.42 -12.15 6.13
C LYS A 155 13.92 -12.41 5.96
N TYR A 156 14.68 -12.47 7.05
CA TYR A 156 16.10 -12.83 6.99
C TYR A 156 16.30 -14.34 6.75
N ASP A 157 15.63 -15.17 7.55
CA ASP A 157 15.66 -16.63 7.39
C ASP A 157 14.40 -17.10 6.64
N LYS A 158 14.63 -17.70 5.48
CA LYS A 158 13.60 -18.26 4.59
C LYS A 158 13.80 -19.75 4.39
N SER A 159 14.72 -20.37 5.14
CA SER A 159 15.12 -21.77 4.96
C SER A 159 13.98 -22.77 5.23
N LYS A 160 13.01 -22.38 6.06
CA LYS A 160 11.85 -23.20 6.46
C LYS A 160 10.57 -22.84 5.71
N ASP A 161 10.63 -21.88 4.80
CA ASP A 161 9.45 -21.40 4.09
C ASP A 161 9.24 -22.19 2.79
N SER A 162 8.02 -22.66 2.54
CA SER A 162 7.61 -23.24 1.25
C SER A 162 7.09 -22.19 0.27
N LYS A 163 6.82 -20.98 0.74
CA LYS A 163 6.32 -19.85 -0.04
C LYS A 163 7.05 -18.59 0.33
N ILE A 164 7.19 -17.67 -0.62
CA ILE A 164 7.82 -16.37 -0.41
C ILE A 164 6.86 -15.23 -0.79
N LEU A 165 6.79 -14.23 0.09
CA LEU A 165 6.03 -13.01 -0.15
C LEU A 165 6.82 -12.07 -1.05
N CYS A 166 6.26 -11.70 -2.20
CA CYS A 166 6.86 -10.63 -3.01
C CYS A 166 6.64 -9.27 -2.33
N VAL A 167 7.71 -8.64 -1.85
CA VAL A 167 7.63 -7.32 -1.17
C VAL A 167 7.08 -6.20 -2.07
N ALA A 168 7.16 -6.37 -3.40
CA ALA A 168 6.68 -5.36 -4.35
C ALA A 168 5.15 -5.35 -4.50
N CYS A 169 4.52 -6.52 -4.60
CA CYS A 169 3.10 -6.65 -4.93
C CYS A 169 2.29 -7.52 -3.96
N LEU A 170 2.93 -8.03 -2.90
CA LEU A 170 2.36 -8.85 -1.84
C LEU A 170 1.74 -10.17 -2.30
N THR A 171 2.14 -10.64 -3.48
CA THR A 171 1.74 -11.95 -3.98
C THR A 171 2.64 -13.02 -3.36
N PHE A 172 2.03 -14.10 -2.87
CA PHE A 172 2.74 -15.31 -2.48
C PHE A 172 3.14 -16.14 -3.71
N ASN A 173 4.41 -16.51 -3.76
CA ASN A 173 5.02 -17.33 -4.80
C ASN A 173 5.57 -18.60 -4.18
N ASP A 174 5.86 -19.60 -5.02
CA ASP A 174 6.58 -20.78 -4.57
C ASP A 174 8.01 -20.37 -4.19
N ILE A 175 8.61 -21.02 -3.19
CA ILE A 175 9.99 -20.71 -2.78
C ILE A 175 11.01 -21.04 -3.87
N HIS A 176 10.66 -21.96 -4.78
CA HIS A 176 11.52 -22.36 -5.90
C HIS A 176 11.46 -21.37 -7.07
N ASP A 177 10.43 -20.54 -7.17
CA ASP A 177 10.31 -19.51 -8.22
C ASP A 177 11.46 -18.49 -8.12
N ASP A 178 12.00 -18.05 -9.26
CA ASP A 178 12.99 -16.95 -9.30
C ASP A 178 12.34 -15.57 -9.40
N PHE A 179 11.15 -15.51 -10.00
CA PHE A 179 10.43 -14.27 -10.28
C PHE A 179 9.01 -14.33 -9.75
N CYS A 180 8.51 -13.20 -9.29
CA CYS A 180 7.12 -13.12 -8.84
C CYS A 180 6.15 -13.39 -10.00
N LYS A 181 5.24 -14.34 -9.85
CA LYS A 181 4.27 -14.72 -10.88
C LYS A 181 3.41 -13.55 -11.38
N LYS A 182 3.11 -12.59 -10.49
CA LYS A 182 2.31 -11.38 -10.78
C LYS A 182 3.11 -10.22 -11.37
N CYS A 183 4.04 -9.63 -10.62
CA CYS A 183 4.76 -8.42 -11.05
C CYS A 183 6.11 -8.67 -11.71
N LYS A 184 6.54 -9.93 -11.82
CA LYS A 184 7.76 -10.39 -12.51
C LYS A 184 9.09 -9.89 -11.93
N VAL A 185 9.11 -9.13 -10.84
CA VAL A 185 10.37 -8.79 -10.14
C VAL A 185 11.03 -10.06 -9.58
N PRO A 186 12.38 -10.12 -9.50
CA PRO A 186 13.06 -11.25 -8.89
C PRO A 186 12.65 -11.38 -7.43
N LEU A 187 12.44 -12.60 -6.95
CA LEU A 187 12.06 -12.85 -5.56
C LEU A 187 13.27 -12.68 -4.65
N LEU A 188 13.07 -11.99 -3.52
CA LEU A 188 14.10 -11.74 -2.51
C LEU A 188 14.35 -13.00 -1.69
N LYS A 189 14.91 -14.02 -2.30
CA LYS A 189 15.29 -15.27 -1.64
C LYS A 189 16.78 -15.29 -1.32
#